data_AF-A0AAE8ESL0-F1
#
_entry.id   AF-A0AAE8ESL0-F1
#
_cell.length_a   1.000
_cell.length_b   1.000
_cell.length_c   1.000
_cell.angle_alpha   90.00
_cell.angle_beta   90.00
_cell.angle_gamma   90.00
#
_symmetry.space_group_name_H-M   'P 1'
#
loop_
_entity.id
_entity.type
_entity.pdbx_description
1 polymer ?
#
loop_
_entity_poly.entity_id
_entity_poly.type
_entity_poly.pdbx_seq_one_letter_code
_entity_poly.pdbx_strand_id
1 'polypeptide(L)'
;MWHLDNQSAVPEMPEPKPRQSNSPRWFGESEMEGGISWPGADWFNIIQAELLNVLRKANIDPDKTTLSQLSDAIHKLGDAALRGDLADGSGTELAGFEKTNAYNVLKYIATRKDLGLPFPVAAGYENDGEQIMFALKKDDEEILLRGGLYAGKKLFGIRRNACVTSFRGGPEEQGRWNSQVTGVANNLQLASYGSPDKVGAYGDIAGSIEETYQALSNVVSFTNDGFITDNPDVLEKAKVGMIVVTDSTPKKWNIIKDINKETGLITGWDNWATATAYVMPSSGEKVQVDPEGKLWTLNYNLILRNGGRAKTGVVAELGIINQNGQQQGVVGIDIVILPGSTSGGDTALVLRGANKTGERWLQSISCRHYTNYGIAFYNSGIGLALADIMCNGDAVSGIEFQAKNTVFSMRWRLGGDGIYAENTVTAFNPQGTVMRQGVLNSVITTDASMSPSIKSYRLNTGSETSSTPKIITLPDTAGIIAGHEQYLKCYGNAPITFKTYGSATVLNVPDGNVANPPVGNGTATVTFYPVAGAEYKLDWDGNSWRIWG
;
A
#
# COMPACT_ATOMS: atom_id res chain seq x y z
N MET A 1 -53.94 5.41 -16.96
CA MET A 1 -55.26 4.80 -17.12
C MET A 1 -56.27 5.83 -16.70
N TRP A 2 -57.31 6.06 -17.51
CA TRP A 2 -58.36 7.04 -17.23
C TRP A 2 -59.66 6.29 -16.93
N HIS A 3 -60.54 6.88 -16.12
CA HIS A 3 -61.85 6.28 -15.82
C HIS A 3 -62.77 6.24 -17.06
N LEU A 4 -63.86 5.49 -17.00
CA LEU A 4 -64.93 5.57 -18.01
C LEU A 4 -65.37 7.04 -18.16
N ASP A 5 -65.19 7.59 -19.36
CA ASP A 5 -65.38 9.02 -19.67
C ASP A 5 -66.31 9.18 -20.87
N ASN A 6 -67.57 8.82 -20.67
CA ASN A 6 -68.64 9.02 -21.64
C ASN A 6 -69.96 9.35 -20.94
N GLN A 7 -70.99 9.74 -21.71
CA GLN A 7 -72.28 10.19 -21.17
C GLN A 7 -73.10 9.10 -20.46
N SER A 8 -72.66 7.83 -20.51
CA SER A 8 -73.32 6.74 -19.78
C SER A 8 -72.77 6.53 -18.37
N ALA A 9 -71.68 7.23 -18.00
CA ALA A 9 -71.07 7.12 -16.68
C ALA A 9 -71.90 7.86 -15.61
N VAL A 10 -71.88 7.32 -14.39
CA VAL A 10 -72.43 7.96 -13.20
C VAL A 10 -71.29 8.57 -12.35
N PRO A 11 -71.52 9.71 -11.67
CA PRO A 11 -70.45 10.45 -10.97
C PRO A 11 -69.94 9.76 -9.70
N GLU A 12 -70.73 8.85 -9.12
CA GLU A 12 -70.37 8.08 -7.94
C GLU A 12 -70.42 6.59 -8.25
N MET A 13 -69.42 5.83 -7.78
CA MET A 13 -69.38 4.37 -7.97
C MET A 13 -70.57 3.74 -7.25
N PRO A 14 -71.44 2.98 -7.94
CA PRO A 14 -72.52 2.24 -7.30
C PRO A 14 -71.98 1.22 -6.29
N GLU A 15 -72.73 1.01 -5.21
CA GLU A 15 -72.37 0.02 -4.19
C GLU A 15 -72.27 -1.39 -4.82
N PRO A 16 -71.18 -2.15 -4.59
CA PRO A 16 -71.05 -3.50 -5.10
C PRO A 16 -72.18 -4.41 -4.59
N LYS A 17 -72.73 -5.26 -5.46
CA LYS A 17 -73.74 -6.22 -5.04
C LYS A 17 -73.22 -7.20 -3.98
N PRO A 18 -74.11 -7.76 -3.13
CA PRO A 18 -73.72 -8.71 -2.10
C PRO A 18 -72.97 -9.92 -2.67
N ARG A 19 -71.99 -10.41 -1.90
CA ARG A 19 -71.21 -11.61 -2.23
C ARG A 19 -72.14 -12.83 -2.42
N GLN A 20 -72.07 -13.47 -3.59
CA GLN A 20 -72.91 -14.62 -3.91
C GLN A 20 -72.21 -15.99 -3.73
N SER A 21 -70.88 -16.02 -3.55
CA SER A 21 -70.11 -17.27 -3.39
C SER A 21 -69.00 -17.12 -2.35
N ASN A 22 -68.86 -18.11 -1.48
CA ASN A 22 -67.81 -18.16 -0.44
C ASN A 22 -66.45 -18.69 -0.93
N SER A 23 -66.39 -19.21 -2.15
CA SER A 23 -65.16 -19.66 -2.81
C SER A 23 -64.93 -18.88 -4.11
N PRO A 24 -63.67 -18.69 -4.55
CA PRO A 24 -63.36 -18.12 -5.86
C PRO A 24 -64.04 -18.90 -7.00
N ARG A 25 -64.57 -18.18 -8.00
CA ARG A 25 -65.16 -18.73 -9.22
C ARG A 25 -64.46 -18.08 -10.41
N TRP A 26 -64.39 -18.79 -11.53
CA TRP A 26 -63.71 -18.35 -12.76
C TRP A 26 -64.73 -18.27 -13.90
N PHE A 27 -64.46 -17.44 -14.90
CA PHE A 27 -65.29 -17.36 -16.10
C PHE A 27 -65.29 -18.72 -16.80
N GLY A 28 -66.49 -19.24 -17.09
CA GLY A 28 -66.68 -20.49 -17.83
C GLY A 28 -67.45 -20.26 -19.12
N GLU A 29 -66.98 -20.90 -20.18
CA GLU A 29 -67.70 -21.09 -21.44
C GLU A 29 -68.38 -22.45 -21.32
N SER A 30 -69.65 -22.49 -20.92
CA SER A 30 -70.33 -23.76 -20.68
C SER A 30 -70.91 -24.33 -21.98
N GLU A 31 -70.52 -25.55 -22.33
CA GLU A 31 -71.25 -26.41 -23.27
C GLU A 31 -72.12 -27.48 -22.55
N MET A 32 -72.09 -27.56 -21.21
CA MET A 32 -72.97 -28.48 -20.45
C MET A 32 -73.45 -27.84 -19.13
N GLU A 33 -74.75 -27.52 -19.11
CA GLU A 33 -75.64 -27.18 -17.98
C GLU A 33 -75.33 -25.97 -17.07
N GLY A 34 -74.28 -25.19 -17.32
CA GLY A 34 -74.11 -23.85 -16.73
C GLY A 34 -74.42 -22.73 -17.75
N GLY A 35 -74.98 -21.58 -17.33
CA GLY A 35 -75.03 -20.41 -18.22
C GLY A 35 -73.61 -19.88 -18.52
N ILE A 36 -73.43 -19.22 -19.67
CA ILE A 36 -72.18 -18.50 -19.98
C ILE A 36 -71.93 -17.46 -18.88
N SER A 37 -70.71 -17.36 -18.38
CA SER A 37 -70.37 -16.32 -17.41
C SER A 37 -70.10 -15.00 -18.13
N TRP A 38 -70.79 -13.91 -17.75
CA TRP A 38 -70.51 -12.56 -18.25
C TRP A 38 -70.17 -11.59 -17.11
N PRO A 39 -69.15 -10.73 -17.27
CA PRO A 39 -68.85 -9.69 -16.30
C PRO A 39 -69.92 -8.60 -16.34
N GLY A 40 -70.48 -8.26 -15.17
CA GLY A 40 -71.39 -7.13 -15.01
C GLY A 40 -70.66 -5.82 -14.71
N ALA A 41 -71.40 -4.70 -14.68
CA ALA A 41 -70.86 -3.37 -14.37
C ALA A 41 -70.08 -3.32 -13.05
N ASP A 42 -70.56 -4.01 -12.01
CA ASP A 42 -69.86 -4.12 -10.71
C ASP A 42 -68.43 -4.64 -10.87
N TRP A 43 -68.21 -5.64 -11.73
CA TRP A 43 -66.88 -6.21 -11.95
C TRP A 43 -65.94 -5.20 -12.60
N PHE A 44 -66.41 -4.51 -13.65
CA PHE A 44 -65.62 -3.48 -14.33
C PHE A 44 -65.33 -2.28 -13.44
N ASN A 45 -66.29 -1.85 -12.61
CA ASN A 45 -66.11 -0.76 -11.67
C ASN A 45 -65.07 -1.11 -10.57
N ILE A 46 -65.11 -2.35 -10.06
CA ILE A 46 -64.10 -2.83 -9.10
C ILE A 46 -62.70 -2.80 -9.73
N ILE A 47 -62.54 -3.36 -10.94
CA ILE A 47 -61.25 -3.36 -11.64
C ILE A 47 -60.77 -1.93 -11.91
N GLN A 48 -61.64 -1.04 -12.39
CA GLN A 48 -61.29 0.36 -12.62
C GLN A 48 -60.84 1.06 -11.32
N ALA A 49 -61.57 0.87 -10.22
CA ALA A 49 -61.23 1.46 -8.93
C ALA A 49 -59.87 0.98 -8.41
N GLU A 50 -59.58 -0.33 -8.51
CA GLU A 50 -58.28 -0.90 -8.14
C GLU A 50 -57.14 -0.27 -8.95
N LEU A 51 -57.31 -0.15 -10.26
CA LEU A 51 -56.27 0.40 -11.13
C LEU A 51 -56.04 1.91 -10.91
N LEU A 52 -57.10 2.68 -10.64
CA LEU A 52 -56.97 4.10 -10.26
C LEU A 52 -56.32 4.26 -8.88
N ASN A 53 -56.58 3.34 -7.94
CA ASN A 53 -55.92 3.33 -6.63
C ASN A 53 -54.41 3.05 -6.75
N VAL A 54 -53.99 2.18 -7.69
CA VAL A 54 -52.55 1.95 -7.98
C VAL A 54 -51.87 3.22 -8.44
N LEU A 55 -52.47 3.98 -9.36
CA LEU A 55 -51.93 5.28 -9.81
C LEU A 55 -51.85 6.28 -8.66
N ARG A 56 -52.90 6.38 -7.84
CA ARG A 56 -52.93 7.27 -6.68
C ARG A 56 -51.83 6.92 -5.67
N LYS A 57 -51.61 5.63 -5.37
CA LYS A 57 -50.53 5.18 -4.48
C LYS A 57 -49.15 5.50 -5.04
N ALA A 58 -48.98 5.45 -6.36
CA ALA A 58 -47.73 5.82 -7.04
C ALA A 58 -47.56 7.34 -7.22
N ASN A 59 -48.51 8.15 -6.72
CA ASN A 59 -48.60 9.59 -6.94
C ASN A 59 -48.52 9.97 -8.44
N ILE A 60 -49.29 9.25 -9.26
CA ILE A 60 -49.46 9.48 -10.69
C ILE A 60 -50.91 9.89 -10.93
N ASP A 61 -51.11 11.07 -11.50
CA ASP A 61 -52.43 11.48 -11.96
C ASP A 61 -52.85 10.68 -13.20
N PRO A 62 -54.11 10.22 -13.28
CA PRO A 62 -54.65 9.65 -14.51
C PRO A 62 -54.40 10.57 -15.71
N ASP A 63 -54.14 10.00 -16.88
CA ASP A 63 -54.14 10.72 -18.16
C ASP A 63 -54.69 9.82 -19.27
N LYS A 64 -55.65 10.30 -20.08
CA LYS A 64 -56.22 9.51 -21.17
C LYS A 64 -55.30 9.33 -22.38
N THR A 65 -54.23 10.11 -22.48
CA THR A 65 -53.29 10.07 -23.61
C THR A 65 -52.09 9.14 -23.39
N THR A 66 -51.84 8.74 -22.14
CA THR A 66 -50.66 7.95 -21.78
C THR A 66 -50.99 6.46 -21.58
N LEU A 67 -50.35 5.57 -22.33
CA LEU A 67 -50.61 4.12 -22.29
C LEU A 67 -49.67 3.32 -21.36
N SER A 68 -48.71 3.97 -20.69
CA SER A 68 -47.70 3.32 -19.82
C SER A 68 -47.95 3.48 -18.31
N GLN A 69 -48.95 4.25 -17.89
CA GLN A 69 -49.10 4.70 -16.50
C GLN A 69 -49.09 3.57 -15.45
N LEU A 70 -49.65 2.39 -15.77
CA LEU A 70 -49.59 1.24 -14.86
C LEU A 70 -48.18 0.67 -14.74
N SER A 71 -47.43 0.58 -15.85
CA SER A 71 -46.02 0.17 -15.84
C SER A 71 -45.17 1.15 -15.04
N ASP A 72 -45.42 2.45 -15.20
CA ASP A 72 -44.70 3.51 -14.46
C ASP A 72 -45.03 3.47 -12.96
N ALA A 73 -46.30 3.22 -12.61
CA ALA A 73 -46.74 3.04 -11.23
C ALA A 73 -46.09 1.81 -10.57
N ILE A 74 -46.01 0.67 -11.27
CA ILE A 74 -45.37 -0.55 -10.77
C ILE A 74 -43.88 -0.31 -10.49
N HIS A 75 -43.17 0.39 -11.38
CA HIS A 75 -41.75 0.73 -11.15
C HIS A 75 -41.57 1.62 -9.90
N LYS A 76 -42.37 2.67 -9.75
CA LYS A 76 -42.29 3.58 -8.59
C LYS A 76 -42.62 2.86 -7.28
N LEU A 77 -43.67 2.04 -7.27
CA LEU A 77 -44.08 1.30 -6.09
C LEU A 77 -43.06 0.20 -5.74
N GLY A 78 -42.43 -0.42 -6.73
CA GLY A 78 -41.33 -1.38 -6.53
C GLY A 78 -40.07 -0.74 -5.94
N ASP A 79 -39.64 0.43 -6.42
CA ASP A 79 -38.50 1.17 -5.86
C ASP A 79 -38.79 1.68 -4.44
N ALA A 80 -40.02 2.14 -4.17
CA ALA A 80 -40.44 2.58 -2.84
C ALA A 80 -40.44 1.43 -1.82
N ALA A 81 -40.90 0.24 -2.21
CA ALA A 81 -40.83 -0.96 -1.39
C ALA A 81 -39.37 -1.36 -1.13
N LEU A 82 -38.52 -1.37 -2.16
CA LEU A 82 -37.09 -1.66 -2.02
C LEU A 82 -36.38 -0.69 -1.06
N ARG A 83 -36.66 0.60 -1.15
CA ARG A 83 -36.09 1.61 -0.23
C ARG A 83 -36.60 1.47 1.19
N GLY A 84 -37.88 1.12 1.35
CA GLY A 84 -38.49 0.83 2.66
C GLY A 84 -37.87 -0.41 3.29
N ASP A 85 -37.74 -1.48 2.51
CA ASP A 85 -37.11 -2.73 2.91
C ASP A 85 -35.64 -2.51 3.28
N LEU A 86 -34.90 -1.63 2.58
CA LEU A 86 -33.52 -1.29 2.92
C LEU A 86 -33.40 -0.35 4.14
N ALA A 87 -34.44 0.43 4.45
CA ALA A 87 -34.47 1.38 5.56
C ALA A 87 -34.97 0.78 6.88
N ASP A 88 -35.59 -0.41 6.85
CA ASP A 88 -35.95 -1.16 8.05
C ASP A 88 -34.71 -1.58 8.85
N GLY A 89 -34.86 -1.75 10.17
CA GLY A 89 -33.76 -2.10 11.08
C GLY A 89 -33.07 -3.42 10.75
N SER A 90 -33.78 -4.34 10.08
CA SER A 90 -33.26 -5.60 9.54
C SER A 90 -32.97 -5.56 8.03
N GLY A 91 -33.35 -4.47 7.38
CA GLY A 91 -33.30 -4.29 5.93
C GLY A 91 -31.92 -4.30 5.32
N THR A 92 -31.01 -3.58 5.97
CA THR A 92 -29.58 -3.61 5.66
C THR A 92 -28.93 -4.94 6.03
N GLU A 93 -29.48 -5.70 6.97
CA GLU A 93 -28.99 -7.04 7.31
C GLU A 93 -29.29 -8.02 6.19
N LEU A 94 -30.41 -7.87 5.48
CA LEU A 94 -30.80 -8.73 4.34
C LEU A 94 -30.15 -8.33 3.01
N ALA A 95 -29.53 -7.14 2.94
CA ALA A 95 -28.81 -6.67 1.77
C ALA A 95 -27.52 -7.50 1.55
N GLY A 96 -27.57 -8.45 0.60
CA GLY A 96 -26.44 -9.33 0.26
C GLY A 96 -26.73 -10.84 0.43
N PHE A 97 -27.94 -11.21 0.84
CA PHE A 97 -28.41 -12.60 0.77
C PHE A 97 -28.97 -12.90 -0.63
N GLU A 98 -28.51 -13.99 -1.25
CA GLU A 98 -29.08 -14.46 -2.53
C GLU A 98 -30.28 -15.37 -2.25
N LYS A 99 -31.45 -15.03 -2.81
CA LYS A 99 -32.60 -15.94 -2.81
C LYS A 99 -32.29 -17.09 -3.77
N THR A 100 -31.99 -18.26 -3.22
CA THR A 100 -31.73 -19.47 -3.99
C THR A 100 -32.48 -20.64 -3.36
N ASN A 101 -32.84 -21.64 -4.17
CA ASN A 101 -33.48 -22.84 -3.68
C ASN A 101 -32.45 -23.95 -3.41
N ALA A 102 -32.82 -24.89 -2.54
CA ALA A 102 -31.97 -26.02 -2.17
C ALA A 102 -31.39 -26.76 -3.39
N TYR A 103 -32.17 -26.88 -4.47
CA TYR A 103 -31.75 -27.50 -5.72
C TYR A 103 -30.52 -26.80 -6.36
N ASN A 104 -30.52 -25.47 -6.40
CA ASN A 104 -29.41 -24.70 -6.96
C ASN A 104 -28.14 -24.74 -6.12
N VAL A 105 -28.25 -24.97 -4.81
CA VAL A 105 -27.08 -25.13 -3.92
C VAL A 105 -26.51 -26.54 -4.04
N LEU A 106 -27.37 -27.57 -4.06
CA LEU A 106 -26.96 -28.97 -4.10
C LEU A 106 -26.29 -29.39 -5.42
N LYS A 107 -26.59 -28.71 -6.54
CA LYS A 107 -25.93 -29.00 -7.84
C LYS A 107 -24.44 -28.60 -7.88
N TYR A 108 -23.98 -27.78 -6.95
CA TYR A 108 -22.56 -27.37 -6.86
C TYR A 108 -21.74 -28.27 -5.91
N ILE A 109 -22.39 -29.16 -5.17
CA ILE A 109 -21.69 -30.17 -4.36
C ILE A 109 -21.34 -31.33 -5.28
N ALA A 110 -20.06 -31.45 -5.64
CA ALA A 110 -19.56 -32.56 -6.43
C ALA A 110 -19.86 -33.89 -5.72
N THR A 111 -20.65 -34.74 -6.35
CA THR A 111 -20.84 -36.12 -5.90
C THR A 111 -19.60 -36.94 -6.26
N ARG A 112 -19.37 -38.08 -5.59
CA ARG A 112 -18.27 -39.01 -5.96
C ARG A 112 -18.33 -39.47 -7.43
N LYS A 113 -19.51 -39.41 -8.03
CA LYS A 113 -19.75 -39.66 -9.46
C LYS A 113 -19.14 -38.57 -10.36
N ASP A 114 -19.19 -37.31 -9.93
CA ASP A 114 -18.63 -36.18 -10.68
C ASP A 114 -17.08 -36.18 -10.64
N LEU A 115 -16.49 -36.94 -9.72
CA LEU A 115 -15.04 -37.16 -9.59
C LEU A 115 -14.56 -38.46 -10.27
N GLY A 116 -15.44 -39.20 -10.96
CA GLY A 116 -15.07 -40.41 -11.70
C GLY A 116 -14.62 -41.59 -10.83
N LEU A 117 -14.91 -41.58 -9.52
CA LEU A 117 -14.50 -42.62 -8.60
C LEU A 117 -15.56 -43.74 -8.50
N PRO A 118 -15.20 -45.02 -8.64
CA PRO A 118 -16.16 -46.12 -8.48
C PRO A 118 -16.58 -46.28 -7.02
N PHE A 119 -17.88 -46.57 -6.80
CA PHE A 119 -18.44 -46.87 -5.49
C PHE A 119 -17.80 -48.15 -4.91
N PRO A 120 -17.19 -48.11 -3.71
CA PRO A 120 -16.84 -49.33 -3.01
C PRO A 120 -18.09 -49.81 -2.27
N VAL A 121 -18.79 -50.81 -2.81
CA VAL A 121 -19.90 -51.42 -2.07
C VAL A 121 -19.34 -52.44 -1.09
N ALA A 122 -19.54 -52.20 0.21
CA ALA A 122 -20.11 -53.19 1.15
C ALA A 122 -20.33 -52.54 2.52
N ALA A 123 -21.26 -51.58 2.62
CA ALA A 123 -21.99 -51.27 3.85
C ALA A 123 -23.21 -50.41 3.50
N GLY A 124 -24.41 -51.02 3.58
CA GLY A 124 -25.73 -50.37 3.72
C GLY A 124 -26.09 -49.21 2.78
N TYR A 125 -27.06 -49.43 1.90
CA TYR A 125 -27.91 -48.35 1.41
C TYR A 125 -28.49 -47.59 2.63
N GLU A 126 -28.07 -46.35 2.85
CA GLU A 126 -28.61 -45.49 3.92
C GLU A 126 -29.83 -44.76 3.35
N ASN A 127 -30.94 -45.51 3.24
CA ASN A 127 -32.21 -44.99 2.74
C ASN A 127 -32.73 -43.82 3.57
N ASP A 128 -32.35 -43.72 4.85
CA ASP A 128 -32.89 -42.72 5.77
C ASP A 128 -32.30 -41.33 5.51
N GLY A 129 -30.98 -41.16 5.36
CA GLY A 129 -30.37 -39.89 5.00
C GLY A 129 -30.67 -39.43 3.57
N GLU A 130 -30.83 -40.35 2.62
CA GLU A 130 -31.27 -40.01 1.27
C GLU A 130 -32.76 -39.64 1.22
N GLN A 131 -33.61 -40.29 2.03
CA GLN A 131 -35.01 -39.88 2.26
C GLN A 131 -35.12 -38.57 3.05
N ILE A 132 -34.23 -38.28 4.01
CA ILE A 132 -34.17 -37.00 4.71
C ILE A 132 -33.78 -35.89 3.73
N MET A 133 -32.79 -36.12 2.86
CA MET A 133 -32.41 -35.19 1.78
C MET A 133 -33.52 -35.01 0.74
N PHE A 134 -34.29 -36.06 0.43
CA PHE A 134 -35.47 -35.98 -0.45
C PHE A 134 -36.74 -35.42 0.26
N ALA A 135 -36.86 -35.54 1.58
CA ALA A 135 -37.94 -34.98 2.38
C ALA A 135 -37.73 -33.49 2.66
N LEU A 136 -36.48 -33.04 2.84
CA LEU A 136 -36.08 -31.63 2.85
C LEU A 136 -36.30 -30.94 1.49
N LYS A 137 -36.56 -31.70 0.43
CA LYS A 137 -36.95 -31.20 -0.90
C LYS A 137 -38.44 -30.82 -0.99
N LYS A 138 -39.26 -31.13 0.02
CA LYS A 138 -40.72 -31.14 -0.11
C LYS A 138 -41.41 -29.84 0.22
N ASP A 139 -40.70 -28.88 0.82
CA ASP A 139 -41.17 -27.51 0.96
C ASP A 139 -40.09 -26.59 0.38
N ASP A 140 -40.49 -25.56 -0.37
CA ASP A 140 -39.63 -24.45 -0.81
C ASP A 140 -39.15 -23.65 0.42
N GLU A 141 -38.42 -24.28 1.33
CA GLU A 141 -37.89 -23.60 2.50
C GLU A 141 -36.74 -22.70 2.07
N GLU A 142 -36.89 -21.40 2.35
CA GLU A 142 -35.84 -20.39 2.17
C GLU A 142 -34.64 -20.74 3.05
N ILE A 143 -33.53 -21.17 2.43
CA ILE A 143 -32.31 -21.47 3.15
C ILE A 143 -31.48 -20.18 3.27
N LEU A 144 -31.44 -19.62 4.47
CA LEU A 144 -30.53 -18.53 4.85
C LEU A 144 -29.10 -19.08 5.03
N LEU A 145 -28.30 -19.06 3.98
CA LEU A 145 -26.86 -19.27 4.08
C LEU A 145 -26.21 -18.03 4.71
N ARG A 146 -25.19 -18.23 5.56
CA ARG A 146 -24.40 -17.10 6.12
C ARG A 146 -23.76 -16.31 4.97
N GLY A 147 -24.38 -15.19 4.62
CA GLY A 147 -24.00 -14.37 3.47
C GLY A 147 -22.72 -13.58 3.70
N GLY A 148 -21.98 -13.40 2.63
CA GLY A 148 -20.92 -12.40 2.48
C GLY A 148 -20.99 -11.84 1.06
N LEU A 149 -20.40 -10.68 0.82
CA LEU A 149 -20.31 -10.14 -0.53
C LEU A 149 -19.23 -10.92 -1.31
N TYR A 150 -19.65 -11.83 -2.20
CA TYR A 150 -18.75 -12.57 -3.08
C TYR A 150 -18.77 -11.95 -4.48
N ALA A 151 -17.60 -11.57 -4.99
CA ALA A 151 -17.43 -11.09 -6.36
C ALA A 151 -16.53 -12.08 -7.13
N GLY A 152 -16.98 -12.51 -8.31
CA GLY A 152 -16.24 -13.45 -9.15
C GLY A 152 -16.67 -13.35 -10.61
N LYS A 153 -15.70 -13.32 -11.53
CA LYS A 153 -15.98 -13.39 -12.97
C LYS A 153 -14.79 -13.94 -13.74
N LYS A 154 -15.03 -14.42 -14.96
CA LYS A 154 -13.96 -14.74 -15.91
C LYS A 154 -13.29 -13.46 -16.38
N LEU A 155 -11.96 -13.38 -16.23
CA LEU A 155 -11.17 -12.22 -16.66
C LEU A 155 -10.72 -12.36 -18.12
N PHE A 156 -10.96 -11.32 -18.91
CA PHE A 156 -10.55 -11.23 -20.32
C PHE A 156 -10.37 -9.77 -20.76
N GLY A 157 -9.70 -9.55 -21.89
CA GLY A 157 -9.44 -8.22 -22.43
C GLY A 157 -8.61 -7.35 -21.46
N ILE A 158 -8.91 -6.05 -21.45
CA ILE A 158 -8.26 -5.03 -20.60
C ILE A 158 -9.31 -4.25 -19.79
N ARG A 159 -8.83 -3.35 -18.93
CA ARG A 159 -9.65 -2.41 -18.16
C ARG A 159 -10.70 -3.11 -17.28
N ARG A 160 -11.96 -2.65 -17.29
CA ARG A 160 -13.04 -3.24 -16.47
C ARG A 160 -13.22 -4.75 -16.68
N ASN A 161 -12.92 -5.29 -17.86
CA ASN A 161 -13.09 -6.72 -18.14
C ASN A 161 -11.98 -7.58 -17.51
N ALA A 162 -10.83 -6.98 -17.19
CA ALA A 162 -9.66 -7.60 -16.59
C ALA A 162 -9.63 -7.52 -15.06
N CYS A 163 -10.72 -7.04 -14.42
CA CYS A 163 -10.82 -6.88 -12.97
C CYS A 163 -12.10 -7.51 -12.41
N VAL A 164 -12.04 -8.20 -11.25
CA VAL A 164 -13.23 -8.72 -10.56
C VAL A 164 -13.93 -7.62 -9.74
N THR A 165 -13.18 -6.87 -8.92
CA THR A 165 -13.73 -5.75 -8.12
C THR A 165 -12.85 -4.50 -8.21
N SER A 166 -13.45 -3.30 -8.32
CA SER A 166 -12.69 -2.04 -8.37
C SER A 166 -13.19 -1.00 -7.38
N PHE A 167 -12.26 -0.43 -6.61
CA PHE A 167 -12.47 0.71 -5.73
C PHE A 167 -11.78 1.93 -6.35
N ARG A 168 -12.53 2.97 -6.68
CA ARG A 168 -12.00 4.16 -7.36
C ARG A 168 -12.48 5.42 -6.65
N GLY A 169 -11.57 6.34 -6.35
CA GLY A 169 -11.85 7.66 -5.78
C GLY A 169 -11.26 8.80 -6.65
N GLY A 170 -11.94 9.93 -6.72
CA GLY A 170 -11.49 11.10 -7.52
C GLY A 170 -12.56 11.64 -8.49
N PRO A 171 -12.25 12.69 -9.25
CA PRO A 171 -13.25 13.47 -10.00
C PRO A 171 -13.94 12.69 -11.15
N GLU A 172 -15.15 13.12 -11.49
CA GLU A 172 -16.13 12.40 -12.33
C GLU A 172 -15.67 12.14 -13.76
N GLU A 173 -14.76 12.97 -14.28
CA GLU A 173 -14.41 13.00 -15.70
C GLU A 173 -13.64 11.76 -16.20
N GLN A 174 -12.97 11.02 -15.32
CA GLN A 174 -12.20 9.82 -15.71
C GLN A 174 -12.95 8.48 -15.55
N GLY A 175 -14.28 8.54 -15.58
CA GLY A 175 -15.14 7.36 -15.71
C GLY A 175 -15.02 6.43 -14.51
N ARG A 176 -15.88 6.65 -13.51
CA ARG A 176 -16.00 5.83 -12.29
C ARG A 176 -16.06 4.30 -12.56
N TRP A 177 -16.46 3.90 -13.78
CA TRP A 177 -16.61 2.52 -14.25
C TRP A 177 -15.55 2.04 -15.28
N ASN A 178 -14.46 2.80 -15.45
CA ASN A 178 -13.42 2.57 -16.45
C ASN A 178 -12.04 2.27 -15.82
N SER A 179 -11.95 1.25 -14.97
CA SER A 179 -10.72 0.84 -14.28
C SER A 179 -9.57 0.62 -15.28
N GLN A 180 -8.42 1.24 -15.06
CA GLN A 180 -7.28 1.19 -15.97
C GLN A 180 -6.18 0.28 -15.44
N VAL A 181 -6.44 -1.03 -15.42
CA VAL A 181 -5.57 -2.08 -14.85
C VAL A 181 -4.12 -2.00 -15.35
N THR A 182 -3.91 -1.74 -16.64
CA THR A 182 -2.58 -1.76 -17.29
C THR A 182 -2.02 -0.39 -17.63
N GLY A 183 -2.68 0.71 -17.24
CA GLY A 183 -2.21 2.06 -17.59
C GLY A 183 -2.34 2.46 -19.07
N VAL A 184 -2.79 1.60 -19.98
CA VAL A 184 -2.85 1.90 -21.44
C VAL A 184 -4.19 2.50 -21.90
N ALA A 185 -4.14 3.49 -22.78
CA ALA A 185 -5.30 4.22 -23.31
C ALA A 185 -5.86 3.68 -24.63
N ASN A 186 -5.04 2.99 -25.44
CA ASN A 186 -5.44 2.51 -26.76
C ASN A 186 -4.67 1.24 -27.20
N ASN A 187 -5.06 0.67 -28.34
CA ASN A 187 -4.46 -0.56 -28.88
C ASN A 187 -2.97 -0.42 -29.22
N LEU A 188 -2.52 0.78 -29.62
CA LEU A 188 -1.10 1.04 -29.91
C LEU A 188 -0.27 0.96 -28.62
N GLN A 189 -0.74 1.57 -27.53
CA GLN A 189 -0.10 1.49 -26.23
C GLN A 189 -0.17 0.07 -25.64
N LEU A 190 -1.26 -0.67 -25.88
CA LEU A 190 -1.35 -2.08 -25.49
C LEU A 190 -0.29 -2.93 -26.21
N ALA A 191 -0.10 -2.70 -27.51
CA ALA A 191 0.93 -3.38 -28.30
C ALA A 191 2.35 -3.06 -27.79
N SER A 192 2.62 -1.80 -27.43
CA SER A 192 3.90 -1.40 -26.84
C SER A 192 4.12 -1.93 -25.42
N TYR A 193 3.06 -2.04 -24.62
CA TYR A 193 3.12 -2.55 -23.25
C TYR A 193 3.38 -4.05 -23.20
N GLY A 194 2.81 -4.82 -24.14
CA GLY A 194 3.17 -6.22 -24.36
C GLY A 194 2.65 -7.24 -23.34
N SER A 195 1.93 -6.82 -22.28
CA SER A 195 1.38 -7.72 -21.25
C SER A 195 -0.15 -7.58 -21.07
N PRO A 196 -0.91 -8.70 -21.05
CA PRO A 196 -2.35 -8.70 -20.80
C PRO A 196 -2.70 -8.94 -19.31
N ASP A 197 -2.39 -7.96 -18.45
CA ASP A 197 -2.54 -8.13 -17.00
C ASP A 197 -4.01 -8.22 -16.55
N LYS A 198 -4.22 -8.95 -15.45
CA LYS A 198 -5.52 -9.26 -14.87
C LYS A 198 -5.42 -9.21 -13.35
N VAL A 199 -6.44 -8.67 -12.70
CA VAL A 199 -6.44 -8.45 -11.25
C VAL A 199 -7.74 -8.93 -10.59
N GLY A 200 -7.63 -9.45 -9.38
CA GLY A 200 -8.80 -9.77 -8.55
C GLY A 200 -9.43 -8.51 -8.00
N ALA A 201 -8.62 -7.62 -7.41
CA ALA A 201 -9.06 -6.33 -6.90
C ALA A 201 -8.19 -5.21 -7.47
N TYR A 202 -8.81 -4.11 -7.85
CA TYR A 202 -8.15 -2.90 -8.33
C TYR A 202 -8.54 -1.72 -7.45
N GLY A 203 -7.56 -0.99 -6.91
CA GLY A 203 -7.78 0.23 -6.15
C GLY A 203 -7.06 1.40 -6.80
N ASP A 204 -7.76 2.50 -7.07
CA ASP A 204 -7.12 3.78 -7.40
C ASP A 204 -7.76 4.97 -6.69
N ILE A 205 -6.97 6.02 -6.52
CA ILE A 205 -7.44 7.34 -6.11
C ILE A 205 -6.66 8.37 -6.92
N ALA A 206 -7.37 9.32 -7.51
CA ALA A 206 -6.77 10.44 -8.24
C ALA A 206 -7.00 11.74 -7.45
N GLY A 207 -5.94 12.53 -7.33
CA GLY A 207 -6.07 13.89 -6.82
C GLY A 207 -6.90 14.73 -7.78
N SER A 208 -7.69 15.62 -7.18
CA SER A 208 -8.45 16.64 -7.90
C SER A 208 -7.54 17.78 -8.34
N ILE A 209 -7.87 18.40 -9.48
CA ILE A 209 -7.32 19.71 -9.82
C ILE A 209 -8.07 20.72 -8.95
N GLU A 210 -7.34 21.55 -8.22
CA GLU A 210 -7.95 22.60 -7.39
C GLU A 210 -8.84 23.51 -8.26
N GLU A 211 -10.14 23.53 -7.96
CA GLU A 211 -11.07 24.45 -8.61
C GLU A 211 -10.90 25.86 -8.05
N THR A 212 -11.27 26.88 -8.83
CA THR A 212 -11.14 28.29 -8.43
C THR A 212 -11.81 28.62 -7.09
N TYR A 213 -12.94 27.97 -6.76
CA TYR A 213 -13.64 28.18 -5.48
C TYR A 213 -12.96 27.51 -4.29
N GLN A 214 -12.10 26.52 -4.53
CA GLN A 214 -11.32 25.83 -3.51
C GLN A 214 -10.02 26.56 -3.19
N ALA A 215 -9.56 27.45 -4.08
CA ALA A 215 -8.39 28.28 -3.85
C ALA A 215 -8.55 29.19 -2.62
N LEU A 216 -7.41 29.56 -2.02
CA LEU A 216 -7.39 30.40 -0.82
C LEU A 216 -8.04 31.77 -1.10
N SER A 217 -9.15 32.06 -0.41
CA SER A 217 -10.00 33.22 -0.67
C SER A 217 -10.21 34.10 0.56
N ASN A 218 -10.38 35.40 0.32
CA ASN A 218 -10.78 36.34 1.36
C ASN A 218 -12.26 36.09 1.72
N VAL A 219 -12.60 36.32 2.98
CA VAL A 219 -13.99 36.35 3.44
C VAL A 219 -14.38 37.78 3.80
N VAL A 220 -15.66 38.11 3.70
CA VAL A 220 -16.20 39.42 4.11
C VAL A 220 -16.04 39.61 5.60
N SER A 221 -16.40 38.59 6.38
CA SER A 221 -16.20 38.56 7.83
C SER A 221 -16.32 37.15 8.37
N PHE A 222 -15.76 36.92 9.56
CA PHE A 222 -16.02 35.71 10.34
C PHE A 222 -17.18 35.97 11.31
N THR A 223 -17.95 34.93 11.60
CA THR A 223 -18.93 34.92 12.69
C THR A 223 -18.50 33.90 13.74
N ASN A 224 -19.20 33.83 14.88
CA ASN A 224 -18.90 32.83 15.91
C ASN A 224 -19.10 31.39 15.43
N ASP A 225 -19.93 31.19 14.40
CA ASP A 225 -20.31 29.88 13.87
C ASP A 225 -20.23 29.82 12.33
N GLY A 226 -19.45 30.71 11.72
CA GLY A 226 -19.29 30.69 10.27
C GLY A 226 -18.33 31.73 9.71
N PHE A 227 -18.47 31.94 8.41
CA PHE A 227 -17.92 33.10 7.72
C PHE A 227 -18.92 33.56 6.66
N ILE A 228 -18.87 34.85 6.35
CA ILE A 228 -19.63 35.46 5.28
C ILE A 228 -18.69 35.61 4.09
N THR A 229 -19.10 35.11 2.93
CA THR A 229 -18.38 35.29 1.67
C THR A 229 -19.31 35.93 0.64
N ASP A 230 -18.76 36.82 -0.16
CA ASP A 230 -19.37 37.39 -1.36
C ASP A 230 -18.91 36.66 -2.64
N ASN A 231 -18.10 35.60 -2.50
CA ASN A 231 -17.63 34.81 -3.63
C ASN A 231 -18.77 33.94 -4.18
N PRO A 232 -19.29 34.24 -5.39
CA PRO A 232 -20.44 33.54 -5.95
C PRO A 232 -20.13 32.06 -6.21
N ASP A 233 -18.89 31.73 -6.60
CA ASP A 233 -18.50 30.35 -6.88
C ASP A 233 -18.47 29.50 -5.61
N VAL A 234 -18.04 30.08 -4.48
CA VAL A 234 -18.06 29.40 -3.18
C VAL A 234 -19.50 29.17 -2.74
N LEU A 235 -20.39 30.16 -2.85
CA LEU A 235 -21.80 30.01 -2.49
C LEU A 235 -22.55 29.03 -3.39
N GLU A 236 -22.15 28.90 -4.64
CA GLU A 236 -22.78 27.97 -5.58
C GLU A 236 -22.28 26.53 -5.42
N LYS A 237 -20.96 26.34 -5.28
CA LYS A 237 -20.31 25.02 -5.40
C LYS A 237 -19.95 24.36 -4.08
N ALA A 238 -19.80 25.12 -2.99
CA ALA A 238 -19.56 24.53 -1.68
C ALA A 238 -20.75 23.65 -1.26
N LYS A 239 -20.46 22.60 -0.50
CA LYS A 239 -21.45 21.61 -0.06
C LYS A 239 -21.34 21.38 1.44
N VAL A 240 -22.48 21.08 2.05
CA VAL A 240 -22.53 20.54 3.41
C VAL A 240 -21.66 19.30 3.49
N GLY A 241 -20.78 19.24 4.49
CA GLY A 241 -19.79 18.17 4.69
C GLY A 241 -18.38 18.48 4.16
N MET A 242 -18.20 19.53 3.35
CA MET A 242 -16.86 19.95 2.92
C MET A 242 -16.03 20.52 4.07
N ILE A 243 -14.72 20.31 4.03
CA ILE A 243 -13.78 20.84 5.02
C ILE A 243 -13.47 22.30 4.71
N VAL A 244 -13.28 23.15 5.72
CA VAL A 244 -12.75 24.51 5.55
C VAL A 244 -11.53 24.67 6.44
N VAL A 245 -10.49 25.32 5.93
CA VAL A 245 -9.26 25.59 6.68
C VAL A 245 -8.78 27.03 6.51
N THR A 246 -8.20 27.61 7.56
CA THR A 246 -7.57 28.93 7.48
C THR A 246 -6.10 28.86 7.05
N ASP A 247 -5.55 29.99 6.56
CA ASP A 247 -4.12 30.15 6.26
C ASP A 247 -3.24 30.46 7.47
N SER A 248 -3.83 30.65 8.66
CA SER A 248 -3.11 30.95 9.89
C SER A 248 -2.23 29.78 10.36
N THR A 249 -1.21 30.07 11.17
CA THR A 249 -0.46 29.08 11.94
C THR A 249 -0.65 29.36 13.44
N PRO A 250 -1.31 28.47 14.21
CA PRO A 250 -1.89 27.19 13.80
C PRO A 250 -3.10 27.35 12.86
N LYS A 251 -3.29 26.36 11.98
CA LYS A 251 -4.45 26.28 11.09
C LYS A 251 -5.71 25.99 11.90
N LYS A 252 -6.81 26.65 11.55
CA LYS A 252 -8.14 26.38 12.11
C LYS A 252 -8.93 25.57 11.09
N TRP A 253 -9.59 24.50 11.53
CA TRP A 253 -10.25 23.51 10.67
C TRP A 253 -11.74 23.44 11.00
N ASN A 254 -12.57 23.19 9.99
CA ASN A 254 -14.02 23.12 10.16
C ASN A 254 -14.73 22.28 9.09
N ILE A 255 -16.02 22.01 9.28
CA ILE A 255 -16.89 21.30 8.33
C ILE A 255 -18.15 22.14 8.07
N ILE A 256 -18.53 22.34 6.81
CA ILE A 256 -19.72 23.11 6.45
C ILE A 256 -20.99 22.35 6.91
N LYS A 257 -21.87 23.02 7.67
CA LYS A 257 -23.18 22.50 8.10
C LYS A 257 -24.34 23.09 7.30
N ASP A 258 -24.27 24.37 6.96
CA ASP A 258 -25.32 25.06 6.18
C ASP A 258 -24.75 26.20 5.33
N ILE A 259 -25.43 26.52 4.22
CA ILE A 259 -25.03 27.54 3.23
C ILE A 259 -26.23 28.43 2.91
N ASN A 260 -26.22 29.67 3.41
CA ASN A 260 -27.25 30.66 3.10
C ASN A 260 -26.79 31.55 1.93
N LYS A 261 -27.33 31.27 0.75
CA LYS A 261 -26.97 31.99 -0.49
C LYS A 261 -27.43 33.44 -0.55
N GLU A 262 -28.49 33.79 0.19
CA GLU A 262 -29.03 35.16 0.20
C GLU A 262 -28.15 36.11 1.02
N THR A 263 -27.59 35.62 2.12
CA THR A 263 -26.76 36.40 3.05
C THR A 263 -25.26 36.19 2.85
N GLY A 264 -24.87 35.18 2.07
CA GLY A 264 -23.47 34.76 1.91
C GLY A 264 -22.90 34.01 3.12
N LEU A 265 -23.73 33.70 4.12
CA LEU A 265 -23.31 33.07 5.36
C LEU A 265 -23.14 31.54 5.17
N ILE A 266 -21.93 31.05 5.42
CA ILE A 266 -21.63 29.62 5.54
C ILE A 266 -21.45 29.32 7.02
N THR A 267 -22.29 28.44 7.57
CA THR A 267 -22.23 28.05 8.99
C THR A 267 -21.70 26.63 9.17
N GLY A 268 -21.12 26.33 10.34
CA GLY A 268 -20.75 24.95 10.65
C GLY A 268 -19.67 24.70 11.67
N TRP A 269 -19.32 25.65 12.54
CA TRP A 269 -18.32 25.43 13.59
C TRP A 269 -18.77 24.32 14.53
N ASP A 270 -18.29 23.10 14.28
CA ASP A 270 -18.55 21.98 15.17
C ASP A 270 -17.46 21.83 16.23
N ASN A 271 -17.91 21.60 17.47
CA ASN A 271 -17.11 21.62 18.69
C ASN A 271 -16.26 20.33 18.87
N TRP A 272 -15.61 19.84 17.81
CA TRP A 272 -14.81 18.61 17.87
C TRP A 272 -13.34 18.86 18.21
N ALA A 273 -12.91 20.13 18.27
CA ALA A 273 -11.59 20.54 18.75
C ALA A 273 -11.68 21.05 20.20
N THR A 274 -10.76 20.60 21.07
CA THR A 274 -10.69 21.04 22.48
C THR A 274 -10.60 22.56 22.61
N ALA A 275 -11.10 23.11 23.73
CA ALA A 275 -11.34 24.55 23.99
C ALA A 275 -10.18 25.54 23.72
N THR A 276 -8.94 25.09 23.53
CA THR A 276 -7.77 25.93 23.18
C THR A 276 -7.50 26.06 21.68
N ALA A 277 -8.03 25.17 20.84
CA ALA A 277 -7.92 25.24 19.38
C ALA A 277 -9.15 25.87 18.70
N TYR A 278 -10.16 26.21 19.51
CA TYR A 278 -11.40 26.85 19.12
C TYR A 278 -11.28 28.36 19.28
N VAL A 279 -10.61 29.01 18.34
CA VAL A 279 -10.52 30.48 18.30
C VAL A 279 -11.17 30.94 17.02
N MET A 280 -12.11 31.88 17.11
CA MET A 280 -12.64 32.58 15.95
C MET A 280 -11.46 33.09 15.09
N PRO A 281 -11.47 32.94 13.75
CA PRO A 281 -10.38 33.38 12.91
C PRO A 281 -10.29 34.90 13.03
N SER A 282 -9.06 35.41 13.02
CA SER A 282 -8.84 36.83 13.10
C SER A 282 -9.35 37.52 11.85
N SER A 283 -9.76 38.79 11.97
CA SER A 283 -10.08 39.62 10.80
C SER A 283 -8.89 39.64 9.83
N GLY A 284 -9.13 39.31 8.56
CA GLY A 284 -8.12 39.24 7.51
C GLY A 284 -7.53 37.85 7.25
N GLU A 285 -7.84 36.83 8.06
CA GLU A 285 -7.51 35.44 7.72
C GLU A 285 -8.31 34.99 6.49
N LYS A 286 -7.68 34.15 5.66
CA LYS A 286 -8.31 33.60 4.47
C LYS A 286 -8.80 32.18 4.71
N VAL A 287 -9.75 31.73 3.89
CA VAL A 287 -10.29 30.37 3.95
C VAL A 287 -9.99 29.63 2.66
N GLN A 288 -9.69 28.35 2.80
CA GLN A 288 -9.61 27.39 1.70
C GLN A 288 -10.75 26.38 1.89
N VAL A 289 -11.55 26.16 0.85
CA VAL A 289 -12.70 25.25 0.88
C VAL A 289 -12.30 23.91 0.26
N ASP A 290 -12.60 22.85 0.99
CA ASP A 290 -12.35 21.44 0.68
C ASP A 290 -10.91 21.12 0.23
N PRO A 291 -9.88 21.49 1.02
CA PRO A 291 -8.49 21.25 0.64
C PRO A 291 -8.16 19.76 0.60
N GLU A 292 -7.49 19.32 -0.45
CA GLU A 292 -6.98 17.95 -0.59
C GLU A 292 -5.56 17.82 0.01
N GLY A 293 -5.40 16.93 0.99
CA GLY A 293 -4.14 16.75 1.72
C GLY A 293 -3.37 15.51 1.29
N LYS A 294 -3.68 14.37 1.91
CA LYS A 294 -3.03 13.08 1.65
C LYS A 294 -4.04 12.06 1.16
N LEU A 295 -3.70 11.39 0.06
CA LEU A 295 -4.52 10.35 -0.54
C LEU A 295 -4.05 8.96 -0.14
N TRP A 296 -5.02 8.09 0.10
CA TRP A 296 -4.80 6.71 0.50
C TRP A 296 -5.60 5.81 -0.44
N THR A 297 -4.90 5.05 -1.28
CA THR A 297 -5.56 4.05 -2.12
C THR A 297 -6.13 2.91 -1.26
N LEU A 298 -5.41 2.53 -0.20
CA LEU A 298 -5.82 1.54 0.78
C LEU A 298 -5.32 1.97 2.18
N ASN A 299 -6.13 1.75 3.21
CA ASN A 299 -5.75 1.98 4.61
C ASN A 299 -6.33 0.86 5.49
N TYR A 300 -5.45 -0.04 5.94
CA TYR A 300 -5.83 -1.19 6.76
C TYR A 300 -5.41 -0.96 8.21
N ASN A 301 -6.39 -1.03 9.13
CA ASN A 301 -6.15 -0.87 10.56
C ASN A 301 -6.61 -2.12 11.31
N LEU A 302 -5.70 -2.74 12.06
CA LEU A 302 -6.02 -3.80 13.01
C LEU A 302 -5.98 -3.22 14.43
N ILE A 303 -7.09 -3.32 15.15
CA ILE A 303 -7.22 -2.78 16.51
C ILE A 303 -7.45 -3.92 17.50
N LEU A 304 -6.45 -4.19 18.35
CA LEU A 304 -6.59 -5.11 19.49
C LEU A 304 -6.86 -4.29 20.76
N ARG A 305 -8.09 -4.36 21.26
CA ARG A 305 -8.50 -3.61 22.46
C ARG A 305 -7.91 -4.22 23.73
N ASN A 306 -7.62 -3.37 24.72
CA ASN A 306 -7.28 -3.84 26.07
C ASN A 306 -8.41 -4.72 26.63
N GLY A 307 -8.08 -5.87 27.22
CA GLY A 307 -9.05 -6.89 27.64
C GLY A 307 -9.69 -7.69 26.50
N GLY A 308 -9.34 -7.42 25.23
CA GLY A 308 -9.85 -8.14 24.07
C GLY A 308 -9.47 -9.63 24.05
N ARG A 309 -10.33 -10.45 23.43
CA ARG A 309 -10.14 -11.91 23.30
C ARG A 309 -8.99 -12.29 22.36
N ALA A 310 -8.85 -11.58 21.23
CA ALA A 310 -7.78 -11.80 20.27
C ALA A 310 -6.44 -11.28 20.82
N LYS A 311 -5.40 -12.12 20.77
CA LYS A 311 -4.04 -11.79 21.24
C LYS A 311 -3.03 -11.61 20.10
N THR A 312 -3.43 -11.94 18.89
CA THR A 312 -2.63 -11.88 17.67
C THR A 312 -3.49 -11.33 16.54
N GLY A 313 -2.86 -10.77 15.51
CA GLY A 313 -3.55 -10.49 14.26
C GLY A 313 -2.59 -10.06 13.16
N VAL A 314 -3.10 -10.07 11.94
CA VAL A 314 -2.37 -9.81 10.70
C VAL A 314 -3.12 -8.72 9.95
N VAL A 315 -2.42 -7.64 9.55
CA VAL A 315 -3.03 -6.51 8.82
C VAL A 315 -3.25 -6.88 7.35
N ALA A 316 -2.30 -7.59 6.76
CA ALA A 316 -2.39 -8.13 5.41
C ALA A 316 -1.59 -9.43 5.33
N GLU A 317 -2.19 -10.46 4.74
CA GLU A 317 -1.53 -11.72 4.40
C GLU A 317 -1.56 -11.88 2.88
N LEU A 318 -0.38 -11.98 2.26
CA LEU A 318 -0.22 -12.12 0.81
C LEU A 318 0.48 -13.46 0.55
N GLY A 319 -0.31 -14.49 0.29
CA GLY A 319 0.16 -15.86 0.05
C GLY A 319 0.17 -16.23 -1.44
N ILE A 320 1.11 -17.09 -1.83
CA ILE A 320 1.20 -17.63 -3.19
C ILE A 320 1.32 -19.14 -3.16
N ILE A 321 0.53 -19.82 -3.99
CA ILE A 321 0.72 -21.23 -4.36
C ILE A 321 1.12 -21.25 -5.84
N ASN A 322 2.39 -21.48 -6.13
CA ASN A 322 2.88 -21.61 -7.50
C ASN A 322 3.10 -23.09 -7.85
N GLN A 323 2.15 -23.68 -8.57
CA GLN A 323 2.19 -25.07 -9.06
C GLN A 323 2.43 -25.15 -10.57
N ASN A 324 2.93 -24.08 -11.20
CA ASN A 324 3.06 -23.97 -12.66
C ASN A 324 4.24 -24.78 -13.25
N GLY A 325 4.99 -25.54 -12.43
CA GLY A 325 6.02 -26.49 -12.90
C GLY A 325 7.26 -25.89 -13.58
N GLN A 326 7.42 -24.57 -13.62
CA GLN A 326 8.54 -23.85 -14.22
C GLN A 326 9.02 -22.74 -13.28
N GLN A 327 10.34 -22.50 -13.18
CA GLN A 327 10.86 -21.30 -12.51
C GLN A 327 10.54 -20.07 -13.36
N GLN A 328 9.51 -19.33 -12.96
CA GLN A 328 9.20 -18.02 -13.53
C GLN A 328 9.19 -16.97 -12.43
N GLY A 329 9.47 -15.71 -12.79
CA GLY A 329 9.60 -14.57 -11.89
C GLY A 329 8.31 -14.21 -11.16
N VAL A 330 7.95 -15.02 -10.16
CA VAL A 330 6.81 -14.78 -9.28
C VAL A 330 7.22 -13.81 -8.19
N VAL A 331 6.56 -12.66 -8.17
CA VAL A 331 6.82 -11.58 -7.21
C VAL A 331 5.70 -11.55 -6.17
N GLY A 332 6.07 -11.46 -4.89
CA GLY A 332 5.11 -11.37 -3.78
C GLY A 332 4.47 -9.99 -3.65
N ILE A 333 5.31 -8.96 -3.58
CA ILE A 333 4.91 -7.55 -3.58
C ILE A 333 5.79 -6.83 -4.58
N ASP A 334 5.17 -6.20 -5.57
CA ASP A 334 5.84 -5.35 -6.54
C ASP A 334 5.43 -3.88 -6.30
N ILE A 335 6.42 -2.99 -6.12
CA ILE A 335 6.21 -1.57 -5.87
C ILE A 335 6.90 -0.80 -7.00
N VAL A 336 6.10 -0.20 -7.88
CA VAL A 336 6.58 0.39 -9.13
C VAL A 336 6.09 1.83 -9.29
N ILE A 337 6.95 2.68 -9.85
CA ILE A 337 6.56 3.98 -10.40
C ILE A 337 6.05 3.73 -11.82
N LEU A 338 4.78 4.03 -12.08
CA LEU A 338 4.14 3.68 -13.35
C LEU A 338 4.78 4.40 -14.55
N PRO A 339 4.82 3.74 -15.74
CA PRO A 339 5.20 4.38 -16.99
C PRO A 339 4.34 5.62 -17.26
N GLY A 340 4.98 6.76 -17.54
CA GLY A 340 4.31 8.06 -17.72
C GLY A 340 4.49 9.04 -16.55
N SER A 341 5.08 8.60 -15.43
CA SER A 341 5.48 9.50 -14.34
C SER A 341 6.58 10.44 -14.81
N THR A 342 6.41 11.75 -14.61
CA THR A 342 7.42 12.78 -14.95
C THR A 342 8.40 13.08 -13.81
N SER A 343 8.17 12.47 -12.63
CA SER A 343 8.96 12.64 -11.41
C SER A 343 9.12 11.29 -10.70
N GLY A 344 10.19 11.14 -9.92
CA GLY A 344 10.44 9.94 -9.10
C GLY A 344 9.61 9.90 -7.81
N GLY A 345 9.77 8.82 -7.05
CA GLY A 345 9.22 8.64 -5.70
C GLY A 345 10.30 8.77 -4.63
N ASP A 346 9.93 9.23 -3.44
CA ASP A 346 10.86 9.44 -2.31
C ASP A 346 11.19 8.13 -1.57
N THR A 347 10.17 7.42 -1.06
CA THR A 347 10.36 6.15 -0.36
C THR A 347 9.34 5.10 -0.80
N ALA A 348 9.82 3.92 -1.22
CA ALA A 348 8.97 2.80 -1.65
C ALA A 348 8.36 2.00 -0.48
N LEU A 349 9.10 1.84 0.63
CA LEU A 349 8.64 1.17 1.84
C LEU A 349 9.14 1.91 3.08
N VAL A 350 8.23 2.37 3.93
CA VAL A 350 8.55 2.99 5.22
C VAL A 350 7.96 2.13 6.34
N LEU A 351 8.81 1.67 7.26
CA LEU A 351 8.42 1.03 8.51
C LEU A 351 8.76 1.98 9.66
N ARG A 352 7.77 2.42 10.43
CA ARG A 352 7.97 3.45 11.47
C ARG A 352 7.16 3.18 12.73
N GLY A 353 7.72 3.51 13.89
CA GLY A 353 7.04 3.49 15.19
C GLY A 353 6.15 4.73 15.38
N ALA A 354 5.34 4.74 16.44
CA ALA A 354 4.47 5.87 16.76
C ALA A 354 5.29 7.03 17.37
N ASN A 355 5.15 8.23 16.80
CA ASN A 355 5.78 9.45 17.35
C ASN A 355 5.04 9.89 18.61
N LYS A 356 5.50 9.44 19.80
CA LYS A 356 5.56 10.22 21.07
C LYS A 356 5.80 9.40 22.33
N THR A 357 5.75 8.06 22.31
CA THR A 357 5.93 7.25 23.52
C THR A 357 6.49 5.87 23.19
N GLY A 358 7.80 5.72 23.01
CA GLY A 358 8.56 4.46 23.13
C GLY A 358 8.15 3.20 22.32
N GLU A 359 7.02 3.21 21.60
CA GLU A 359 6.49 2.06 20.91
C GLU A 359 7.18 1.92 19.55
N ARG A 360 7.91 0.81 19.43
CA ARG A 360 8.78 0.49 18.31
C ARG A 360 8.44 -0.89 17.78
N TRP A 361 8.73 -1.08 16.50
CA TRP A 361 8.79 -2.42 15.95
C TRP A 361 9.87 -3.19 16.72
N LEU A 362 9.47 -4.30 17.34
CA LEU A 362 10.43 -5.24 17.94
C LEU A 362 11.28 -5.92 16.86
N GLN A 363 10.70 -6.04 15.66
CA GLN A 363 11.37 -6.54 14.47
C GLN A 363 10.76 -5.83 13.25
N SER A 364 11.60 -5.19 12.43
CA SER A 364 11.13 -4.48 11.22
C SER A 364 11.01 -5.42 10.03
N ILE A 365 12.10 -6.13 9.68
CA ILE A 365 12.12 -7.09 8.59
C ILE A 365 12.60 -8.44 9.16
N SER A 366 11.83 -9.50 8.92
CA SER A 366 12.16 -10.86 9.33
C SER A 366 12.08 -11.78 8.12
N CYS A 367 13.22 -12.26 7.63
CA CYS A 367 13.26 -13.31 6.63
C CYS A 367 13.54 -14.66 7.32
N ARG A 368 12.65 -15.64 7.14
CA ARG A 368 12.79 -17.00 7.71
C ARG A 368 12.64 -18.06 6.61
N HIS A 369 13.38 -19.15 6.72
CA HIS A 369 13.34 -20.32 5.82
C HIS A 369 13.59 -20.02 4.32
N TYR A 370 14.61 -19.22 4.01
CA TYR A 370 15.04 -18.98 2.63
C TYR A 370 16.06 -20.04 2.15
N THR A 371 16.10 -20.31 0.85
CA THR A 371 17.05 -21.28 0.24
C THR A 371 18.31 -20.61 -0.30
N ASN A 372 18.17 -19.46 -0.99
CA ASN A 372 19.29 -18.78 -1.64
C ASN A 372 19.68 -17.49 -0.91
N TYR A 373 18.77 -16.52 -0.84
CA TYR A 373 19.02 -15.22 -0.23
C TYR A 373 17.82 -14.80 0.63
N GLY A 374 18.08 -14.36 1.87
CA GLY A 374 17.04 -13.78 2.74
C GLY A 374 16.73 -12.33 2.36
N ILE A 375 17.75 -11.56 2.03
CA ILE A 375 17.70 -10.18 1.51
C ILE A 375 18.81 -10.06 0.46
N ALA A 376 18.52 -9.42 -0.68
CA ALA A 376 19.51 -9.20 -1.74
C ALA A 376 19.33 -7.80 -2.34
N PHE A 377 20.46 -7.14 -2.63
CA PHE A 377 20.54 -5.85 -3.30
C PHE A 377 21.25 -6.05 -4.64
N TYR A 378 20.70 -5.49 -5.72
CA TYR A 378 21.23 -5.65 -7.08
C TYR A 378 21.48 -4.28 -7.72
N ASN A 379 22.57 -4.16 -8.45
CA ASN A 379 22.85 -2.97 -9.25
C ASN A 379 22.07 -3.05 -10.57
N SER A 380 21.21 -2.05 -10.83
CA SER A 380 20.41 -1.94 -12.06
C SER A 380 21.10 -1.11 -13.16
N GLY A 381 22.24 -0.49 -12.87
CA GLY A 381 22.93 0.43 -13.78
C GLY A 381 22.27 1.81 -13.91
N ILE A 382 21.20 2.09 -13.15
CA ILE A 382 20.43 3.34 -13.22
C ILE A 382 20.54 4.06 -11.88
N GLY A 383 21.34 5.14 -11.84
CA GLY A 383 21.55 5.96 -10.64
C GLY A 383 22.69 5.49 -9.73
N LEU A 384 23.12 6.37 -8.82
CA LEU A 384 24.15 6.11 -7.82
C LEU A 384 23.52 6.19 -6.42
N ALA A 385 23.40 5.05 -5.74
CA ALA A 385 23.01 5.03 -4.33
C ALA A 385 24.22 5.39 -3.45
N LEU A 386 24.00 6.19 -2.39
CA LEU A 386 25.06 6.52 -1.41
C LEU A 386 25.44 5.31 -0.53
N ALA A 387 24.48 4.42 -0.24
CA ALA A 387 24.69 3.16 0.46
C ALA A 387 23.54 2.18 0.18
N ASP A 388 23.83 0.88 0.07
CA ASP A 388 22.81 -0.17 0.00
C ASP A 388 22.17 -0.44 1.38
N ILE A 389 22.96 -0.28 2.45
CA ILE A 389 22.52 -0.41 3.84
C ILE A 389 23.16 0.71 4.66
N MET A 390 22.34 1.55 5.30
CA MET A 390 22.78 2.58 6.24
C MET A 390 22.19 2.30 7.63
N CYS A 391 23.05 2.14 8.64
CA CYS A 391 22.65 2.02 10.04
C CYS A 391 22.97 3.33 10.77
N ASN A 392 21.94 4.09 11.16
CA ASN A 392 22.09 5.36 11.86
C ASN A 392 21.06 5.46 13.00
N GLY A 393 21.44 5.02 14.21
CA GLY A 393 20.57 5.06 15.39
C GLY A 393 21.25 4.58 16.66
N ASP A 394 20.59 4.76 17.80
CA ASP A 394 21.14 4.53 19.16
C ASP A 394 21.11 3.06 19.62
N ALA A 395 21.15 2.12 18.67
CA ALA A 395 21.11 0.70 19.00
C ALA A 395 22.44 0.24 19.64
N VAL A 396 22.36 -0.70 20.60
CA VAL A 396 23.55 -1.31 21.24
C VAL A 396 24.47 -1.99 20.22
N SER A 397 23.90 -2.49 19.12
CA SER A 397 24.65 -3.06 18.00
C SER A 397 23.97 -2.68 16.69
N GLY A 398 24.72 -2.11 15.75
CA GLY A 398 24.21 -1.76 14.41
C GLY A 398 24.00 -3.00 13.53
N ILE A 399 24.95 -3.93 13.56
CA ILE A 399 24.87 -5.25 12.92
C ILE A 399 25.39 -6.29 13.92
N GLU A 400 24.59 -7.30 14.23
CA GLU A 400 24.97 -8.40 15.12
C GLU A 400 24.96 -9.72 14.36
N PHE A 401 26.03 -10.51 14.52
CA PHE A 401 26.11 -11.88 14.04
C PHE A 401 26.13 -12.82 15.24
N GLN A 402 25.29 -13.85 15.18
CA GLN A 402 25.28 -14.92 16.18
C GLN A 402 25.93 -16.15 15.56
N ALA A 403 26.74 -16.88 16.33
CA ALA A 403 27.62 -17.96 15.87
C ALA A 403 26.91 -19.25 15.37
N LYS A 404 25.74 -19.11 14.75
CA LYS A 404 24.95 -20.17 14.12
C LYS A 404 25.20 -20.31 12.61
N ASN A 405 25.90 -19.36 11.97
CA ASN A 405 26.33 -19.54 10.59
C ASN A 405 27.23 -20.78 10.50
N THR A 406 27.15 -21.55 9.41
CA THR A 406 27.87 -22.83 9.29
C THR A 406 29.32 -22.68 8.87
N VAL A 407 29.65 -21.63 8.12
CA VAL A 407 31.00 -21.45 7.55
C VAL A 407 31.55 -20.03 7.77
N PHE A 408 30.77 -18.99 7.45
CA PHE A 408 31.22 -17.60 7.59
C PHE A 408 30.11 -16.75 8.23
N SER A 409 30.47 -15.86 9.15
CA SER A 409 29.56 -14.80 9.62
C SER A 409 29.49 -13.65 8.60
N MET A 410 30.62 -13.34 7.97
CA MET A 410 30.73 -12.31 6.93
C MET A 410 31.86 -12.66 5.96
N ARG A 411 31.66 -12.39 4.66
CA ARG A 411 32.66 -12.66 3.62
C ARG A 411 32.58 -11.65 2.49
N TRP A 412 33.73 -11.42 1.85
CA TRP A 412 33.87 -10.65 0.62
C TRP A 412 34.46 -11.55 -0.45
N ARG A 413 33.83 -11.57 -1.63
CA ARG A 413 34.32 -12.26 -2.81
C ARG A 413 35.10 -11.30 -3.71
N LEU A 414 35.99 -11.83 -4.53
CA LEU A 414 36.76 -11.04 -5.49
C LEU A 414 35.86 -10.30 -6.49
N GLY A 415 34.76 -10.93 -6.90
CA GLY A 415 33.85 -10.37 -7.91
C GLY A 415 34.45 -10.39 -9.32
N GLY A 416 33.73 -9.83 -10.29
CA GLY A 416 34.10 -9.81 -11.71
C GLY A 416 33.70 -11.08 -12.49
N ASP A 417 34.19 -11.18 -13.72
CA ASP A 417 33.94 -12.34 -14.61
C ASP A 417 35.09 -13.35 -14.56
N GLY A 418 34.77 -14.64 -14.67
CA GLY A 418 35.74 -15.73 -14.82
C GLY A 418 35.85 -16.68 -13.62
N ILE A 419 36.79 -17.64 -13.72
CA ILE A 419 36.89 -18.80 -12.79
C ILE A 419 37.22 -18.43 -11.34
N TYR A 420 37.60 -17.18 -11.07
CA TYR A 420 38.01 -16.70 -9.75
C TYR A 420 37.02 -15.72 -9.11
N ALA A 421 35.90 -15.41 -9.77
CA ALA A 421 34.90 -14.46 -9.26
C ALA A 421 34.35 -14.86 -7.87
N GLU A 422 34.28 -16.17 -7.64
CA GLU A 422 33.79 -16.80 -6.41
C GLU A 422 34.85 -16.87 -5.28
N ASN A 423 36.10 -16.52 -5.57
CA ASN A 423 37.17 -16.59 -4.58
C ASN A 423 36.90 -15.60 -3.44
N THR A 424 36.96 -16.11 -2.21
CA THR A 424 36.82 -15.29 -1.02
C THR A 424 38.12 -14.53 -0.75
N VAL A 425 38.05 -13.21 -0.61
CA VAL A 425 39.19 -12.32 -0.34
C VAL A 425 39.34 -12.06 1.16
N THR A 426 38.24 -11.73 1.83
CA THR A 426 38.19 -11.52 3.29
C THR A 426 37.03 -12.34 3.85
N ALA A 427 37.21 -12.97 5.01
CA ALA A 427 36.17 -13.74 5.67
C ALA A 427 36.36 -13.81 7.18
N PHE A 428 35.24 -13.83 7.89
CA PHE A 428 35.15 -14.08 9.32
C PHE A 428 34.41 -15.39 9.56
N ASN A 429 34.90 -16.21 10.50
CA ASN A 429 34.20 -17.43 10.92
C ASN A 429 32.91 -17.08 11.69
N PRO A 430 32.05 -18.06 12.05
CA PRO A 430 30.81 -17.79 12.76
C PRO A 430 30.99 -17.05 14.11
N GLN A 431 32.15 -17.18 14.75
CA GLN A 431 32.51 -16.52 16.01
C GLN A 431 33.14 -15.12 15.80
N GLY A 432 33.28 -14.65 14.56
CA GLY A 432 33.85 -13.34 14.24
C GLY A 432 35.38 -13.32 14.13
N THR A 433 36.07 -14.46 14.19
CA THR A 433 37.52 -14.53 13.99
C THR A 433 37.88 -14.40 12.51
N VAL A 434 38.94 -13.65 12.20
CA VAL A 434 39.48 -13.51 10.85
C VAL A 434 39.97 -14.87 10.36
N MET A 435 39.36 -15.39 9.29
CA MET A 435 39.81 -16.61 8.60
C MET A 435 40.73 -16.27 7.42
N ARG A 436 40.38 -15.20 6.70
CA ARG A 436 41.13 -14.69 5.55
C ARG A 436 41.00 -13.19 5.53
N GLN A 437 42.07 -12.51 5.16
CA GLN A 437 42.09 -11.06 5.08
C GLN A 437 42.79 -10.64 3.79
N GLY A 438 42.07 -9.94 2.92
CA GLY A 438 42.68 -9.14 1.88
C GLY A 438 43.36 -7.94 2.52
N VAL A 439 44.63 -7.72 2.20
CA VAL A 439 45.38 -6.54 2.66
C VAL A 439 45.63 -5.67 1.44
N LEU A 440 45.04 -4.47 1.42
CA LEU A 440 45.35 -3.49 0.39
C LEU A 440 46.79 -3.04 0.56
N ASN A 441 47.60 -3.29 -0.47
CA ASN A 441 49.03 -3.10 -0.42
C ASN A 441 49.53 -2.28 -1.61
N SER A 442 50.44 -1.34 -1.36
CA SER A 442 51.12 -0.56 -2.41
C SER A 442 52.64 -0.77 -2.37
N VAL A 443 53.34 -0.37 -3.43
CA VAL A 443 54.81 -0.45 -3.52
C VAL A 443 55.36 0.96 -3.64
N ILE A 444 56.35 1.30 -2.82
CA ILE A 444 57.08 2.57 -2.89
C ILE A 444 58.51 2.28 -3.35
N THR A 445 58.90 2.86 -4.48
CA THR A 445 60.24 2.75 -5.06
C THR A 445 60.98 4.09 -5.13
N THR A 446 60.25 5.20 -5.01
CA THR A 446 60.75 6.58 -5.09
C THR A 446 60.11 7.44 -4.02
N ASP A 447 60.39 8.74 -4.01
CA ASP A 447 59.71 9.70 -3.14
C ASP A 447 58.20 9.61 -3.35
N ALA A 448 57.43 9.55 -2.27
CA ALA A 448 55.99 9.31 -2.30
C ALA A 448 55.28 9.82 -1.05
N SER A 449 53.97 10.01 -1.17
CA SER A 449 53.08 10.24 -0.03
C SER A 449 52.27 8.98 0.27
N MET A 450 52.20 8.62 1.54
CA MET A 450 51.35 7.55 2.03
C MET A 450 49.90 8.02 2.10
N SER A 451 48.98 7.11 1.81
CA SER A 451 47.54 7.32 1.88
C SER A 451 47.02 6.60 3.12
N PRO A 452 46.09 7.20 3.89
CA PRO A 452 45.45 6.53 5.01
C PRO A 452 44.60 5.33 4.58
N SER A 453 44.26 5.19 3.30
CA SER A 453 43.43 4.09 2.79
C SER A 453 44.23 2.82 2.46
N ILE A 454 45.56 2.87 2.43
CA ILE A 454 46.41 1.70 2.16
C ILE A 454 46.85 1.08 3.49
N LYS A 455 46.63 -0.23 3.71
CA LYS A 455 46.98 -0.88 4.98
C LYS A 455 48.44 -1.33 5.04
N SER A 456 49.08 -1.60 3.90
CA SER A 456 50.45 -2.10 3.84
C SER A 456 51.24 -1.49 2.68
N TYR A 457 52.52 -1.21 2.92
CA TYR A 457 53.45 -0.70 1.93
C TYR A 457 54.66 -1.62 1.83
N ARG A 458 55.04 -1.97 0.60
CA ARG A 458 56.32 -2.61 0.29
C ARG A 458 57.32 -1.52 -0.07
N LEU A 459 58.31 -1.32 0.79
CA LEU A 459 59.36 -0.32 0.60
C LEU A 459 60.52 -0.99 -0.15
N ASN A 460 60.65 -0.64 -1.43
CA ASN A 460 61.68 -1.15 -2.32
C ASN A 460 62.51 0.02 -2.87
N THR A 461 63.22 0.69 -1.97
CA THR A 461 63.90 1.97 -2.22
C THR A 461 65.37 1.83 -2.61
N GLY A 462 65.88 0.61 -2.80
CA GLY A 462 67.26 0.31 -3.20
C GLY A 462 68.12 -0.32 -2.10
N SER A 463 69.44 -0.31 -2.29
CA SER A 463 70.45 -0.82 -1.35
C SER A 463 71.06 0.28 -0.48
N GLU A 464 71.65 -0.12 0.65
CA GLU A 464 72.37 0.72 1.63
C GLU A 464 73.38 1.71 1.05
N THR A 465 73.96 1.40 -0.12
CA THR A 465 74.93 2.25 -0.83
C THR A 465 74.31 3.45 -1.55
N SER A 466 72.99 3.60 -1.53
CA SER A 466 72.30 4.78 -2.08
C SER A 466 72.58 6.01 -1.21
N SER A 467 73.31 6.98 -1.75
CA SER A 467 73.74 8.18 -1.01
C SER A 467 72.61 9.18 -0.71
N THR A 468 71.45 9.05 -1.38
CA THR A 468 70.29 9.93 -1.15
C THR A 468 69.10 9.10 -0.64
N PRO A 469 68.68 9.29 0.63
CA PRO A 469 67.47 8.67 1.17
C PRO A 469 66.22 9.07 0.39
N LYS A 470 65.29 8.14 0.20
CA LYS A 470 63.98 8.45 -0.40
C LYS A 470 63.06 9.11 0.62
N ILE A 471 62.29 10.09 0.19
CA ILE A 471 61.40 10.85 1.06
C ILE A 471 59.99 10.24 1.01
N ILE A 472 59.52 9.74 2.14
CA ILE A 472 58.16 9.23 2.30
C ILE A 472 57.38 10.15 3.24
N THR A 473 56.35 10.80 2.72
CA THR A 473 55.47 11.65 3.52
C THR A 473 54.36 10.80 4.14
N LEU A 474 54.17 10.88 5.46
CA LEU A 474 53.14 10.16 6.20
C LEU A 474 51.73 10.73 5.89
N PRO A 475 50.65 9.97 6.16
CA PRO A 475 49.28 10.43 5.92
C PRO A 475 48.91 11.70 6.69
N ASP A 476 47.95 12.47 6.15
CA ASP A 476 47.29 13.58 6.86
C ASP A 476 46.50 13.05 8.06
N THR A 477 46.75 13.64 9.23
CA THR A 477 46.11 13.25 10.48
C THR A 477 44.66 13.73 10.61
N ALA A 478 44.22 14.69 9.78
CA ALA A 478 42.82 15.15 9.78
C ALA A 478 41.81 14.08 9.34
N GLY A 479 42.27 13.04 8.62
CA GLY A 479 41.43 11.97 8.07
C GLY A 479 41.49 10.65 8.84
N ILE A 480 42.16 10.59 9.99
CA ILE A 480 42.39 9.34 10.74
C ILE A 480 42.19 9.53 12.25
N ILE A 481 41.94 8.43 12.97
CA ILE A 481 41.76 8.40 14.42
C ILE A 481 42.92 7.67 15.10
N ALA A 482 43.06 7.85 16.42
CA ALA A 482 44.03 7.10 17.23
C ALA A 482 43.83 5.58 17.07
N GLY A 483 44.93 4.83 16.97
CA GLY A 483 44.94 3.40 16.65
C GLY A 483 44.95 3.08 15.15
N HIS A 484 45.17 4.10 14.30
CA HIS A 484 45.41 3.88 12.88
C HIS A 484 46.81 3.27 12.65
N GLU A 485 46.84 2.05 12.11
CA GLU A 485 48.08 1.31 11.87
C GLU A 485 48.30 0.98 10.39
N GLN A 486 49.54 1.09 9.92
CA GLN A 486 50.00 0.65 8.60
C GLN A 486 51.26 -0.21 8.70
N TYR A 487 51.38 -1.22 7.84
CA TYR A 487 52.55 -2.11 7.82
C TYR A 487 53.57 -1.68 6.76
N LEU A 488 54.82 -1.54 7.17
CA LEU A 488 55.96 -1.20 6.33
C LEU A 488 56.82 -2.46 6.13
N LYS A 489 56.74 -3.06 4.95
CA LYS A 489 57.51 -4.25 4.57
C LYS A 489 58.74 -3.81 3.79
N CYS A 490 59.92 -3.89 4.39
CA CYS A 490 61.15 -3.40 3.81
C CYS A 490 61.83 -4.50 2.98
N TYR A 491 61.96 -4.29 1.67
CA TYR A 491 62.59 -5.27 0.76
C TYR A 491 64.09 -5.00 0.58
N GLY A 492 64.51 -3.75 0.81
CA GLY A 492 65.91 -3.33 0.84
C GLY A 492 66.26 -2.66 2.17
N ASN A 493 67.53 -2.28 2.30
CA ASN A 493 68.10 -1.62 3.47
C ASN A 493 68.57 -0.17 3.18
N ALA A 494 68.15 0.41 2.05
CA ALA A 494 68.41 1.82 1.77
C ALA A 494 67.78 2.73 2.86
N PRO A 495 68.46 3.82 3.27
CA PRO A 495 67.89 4.78 4.21
C PRO A 495 66.65 5.46 3.62
N ILE A 496 65.65 5.72 4.47
CA ILE A 496 64.37 6.33 4.11
C ILE A 496 64.12 7.52 5.02
N THR A 497 63.86 8.69 4.45
CA THR A 497 63.46 9.86 5.21
C THR A 497 61.95 9.91 5.30
N PHE A 498 61.40 9.65 6.49
CA PHE A 498 59.99 9.90 6.77
C PHE A 498 59.77 11.36 7.12
N LYS A 499 58.73 11.95 6.54
CA LYS A 499 58.29 13.31 6.82
C LYS A 499 56.83 13.30 7.24
N THR A 500 56.48 13.98 8.32
CA THR A 500 55.07 14.11 8.72
C THR A 500 54.33 15.08 7.79
N TYR A 501 53.05 14.82 7.54
CA TYR A 501 52.23 15.70 6.72
C TYR A 501 52.18 17.11 7.34
N GLY A 502 52.44 18.13 6.52
CA GLY A 502 52.49 19.53 6.97
C GLY A 502 53.61 19.85 7.98
N SER A 503 54.52 18.91 8.28
CA SER A 503 55.55 19.03 9.32
C SER A 503 55.01 19.35 10.73
N ALA A 504 53.73 19.07 11.00
CA ALA A 504 53.05 19.52 12.21
C ALA A 504 53.07 18.51 13.36
N THR A 505 53.36 17.25 13.07
CA THR A 505 53.31 16.15 14.05
C THR A 505 54.68 15.51 14.25
N VAL A 506 54.87 14.93 15.42
CA VAL A 506 56.10 14.26 15.83
C VAL A 506 56.10 12.81 15.32
N LEU A 507 57.26 12.35 14.82
CA LEU A 507 57.52 10.95 14.49
C LEU A 507 58.58 10.36 15.43
N ASN A 508 58.24 9.24 16.06
CA ASN A 508 59.14 8.45 16.91
C ASN A 508 59.51 7.14 16.22
N VAL A 509 60.79 6.78 16.27
CA VAL A 509 61.35 5.59 15.60
C VAL A 509 62.22 4.83 16.62
N PRO A 510 62.34 3.50 16.56
CA PRO A 510 63.14 2.75 17.54
C PRO A 510 64.61 3.18 17.50
N ASP A 511 65.24 3.33 18.67
CA ASP A 511 66.58 3.92 18.83
C ASP A 511 67.69 3.20 18.02
N GLY A 512 67.48 1.93 17.66
CA GLY A 512 68.42 1.13 16.84
C GLY A 512 68.34 1.37 15.33
N ASN A 513 67.36 2.15 14.85
CA ASN A 513 67.06 2.33 13.42
C ASN A 513 67.15 3.81 12.97
N VAL A 514 67.79 4.67 13.77
CA VAL A 514 68.02 6.10 13.49
C VAL A 514 69.51 6.40 13.59
N ALA A 515 70.07 7.13 12.63
CA ALA A 515 71.44 7.63 12.75
C ALA A 515 71.49 8.80 13.74
N ASN A 516 72.31 8.68 14.79
CA ASN A 516 72.42 9.64 15.90
C ASN A 516 71.04 9.96 16.53
N PRO A 517 70.50 9.08 17.41
CA PRO A 517 69.22 9.34 18.06
C PRO A 517 69.29 10.68 18.81
N PRO A 518 68.46 11.68 18.45
CA PRO A 518 68.39 12.91 19.21
C PRO A 518 67.98 12.57 20.64
N VAL A 519 68.59 13.21 21.63
CA VAL A 519 68.16 13.09 23.04
C VAL A 519 66.77 13.71 23.14
N GLY A 520 65.73 12.87 23.03
CA GLY A 520 64.32 13.25 22.88
C GLY A 520 63.79 12.95 21.46
N ASN A 521 63.24 11.75 21.27
CA ASN A 521 62.51 11.36 20.05
C ASN A 521 61.32 12.34 19.81
N GLY A 522 61.28 13.02 18.65
CA GLY A 522 60.53 14.27 18.61
C GLY A 522 60.47 15.12 17.33
N THR A 523 60.76 14.65 16.11
CA THR A 523 60.85 15.55 14.93
C THR A 523 59.81 15.29 13.85
N ALA A 524 59.49 16.33 13.08
CA ALA A 524 58.61 16.27 11.91
C ALA A 524 59.25 15.54 10.71
N THR A 525 60.54 15.22 10.78
CA THR A 525 61.29 14.51 9.74
C THR A 525 62.36 13.65 10.40
N VAL A 526 62.42 12.37 10.06
CA VAL A 526 63.36 11.38 10.61
C VAL A 526 63.89 10.48 9.49
N THR A 527 65.21 10.25 9.45
CA THR A 527 65.81 9.23 8.58
C THR A 527 65.82 7.88 9.30
N PHE A 528 65.09 6.93 8.74
CA PHE A 528 64.94 5.55 9.17
C PHE A 528 65.84 4.63 8.36
N TYR A 529 66.49 3.70 9.06
CA TYR A 529 67.38 2.68 8.50
C TYR A 529 66.71 1.30 8.64
N PRO A 530 65.99 0.82 7.61
CA PRO A 530 65.28 -0.45 7.68
C PRO A 530 66.23 -1.65 7.57
N VAL A 531 65.87 -2.75 8.21
CA VAL A 531 66.47 -4.06 7.93
C VAL A 531 65.78 -4.67 6.72
N ALA A 532 66.55 -5.14 5.74
CA ALA A 532 66.01 -5.84 4.57
C ALA A 532 65.28 -7.12 5.01
N GLY A 533 64.06 -7.31 4.52
CA GLY A 533 63.17 -8.41 4.88
C GLY A 533 62.35 -8.18 6.15
N ALA A 534 62.56 -7.10 6.90
CA ALA A 534 61.81 -6.80 8.11
C ALA A 534 60.44 -6.16 7.82
N GLU A 535 59.52 -6.36 8.75
CA GLU A 535 58.22 -5.69 8.78
C GLU A 535 58.15 -4.80 10.01
N TYR A 536 57.81 -3.53 9.79
CA TYR A 536 57.57 -2.55 10.84
C TYR A 536 56.10 -2.13 10.83
N LYS A 537 55.58 -1.72 11.98
CA LYS A 537 54.24 -1.18 12.16
C LYS A 537 54.33 0.32 12.42
N LEU A 538 53.79 1.11 11.51
CA LEU A 538 53.55 2.54 11.69
C LEU A 538 52.19 2.72 12.38
N ASP A 539 52.16 3.45 13.50
CA ASP A 539 50.99 3.63 14.35
C ASP A 539 50.78 5.12 14.67
N TRP A 540 49.53 5.56 14.69
CA TRP A 540 49.12 6.90 15.12
C TRP A 540 48.41 6.82 16.47
N ASP A 541 49.02 7.39 17.51
CA ASP A 541 48.48 7.33 18.88
C ASP A 541 47.46 8.44 19.21
N GLY A 542 47.15 9.32 18.25
CA GLY A 542 46.32 10.50 18.42
C GLY A 542 47.11 11.81 18.55
N ASN A 543 48.41 11.75 18.83
CA ASN A 543 49.30 12.91 19.00
C ASN A 543 50.58 12.82 18.16
N SER A 544 51.14 11.61 18.00
CA SER A 544 52.40 11.36 17.32
C SER A 544 52.36 10.07 16.49
N TRP A 545 53.15 10.05 15.42
CA TRP A 545 53.42 8.84 14.66
C TRP A 545 54.53 8.04 15.35
N ARG A 546 54.40 6.71 15.34
CA ARG A 546 55.38 5.78 15.90
C ARG A 546 55.66 4.65 14.95
N ILE A 547 56.92 4.31 14.77
CA ILE A 547 57.34 3.08 14.09
C ILE A 547 57.71 2.06 15.17
N TRP A 548 57.12 0.88 15.08
CA TRP A 548 57.40 -0.29 15.92
C TRP A 548 57.97 -1.40 15.03
N GLY A 549 58.93 -2.19 15.49
CA GLY A 549 59.38 -3.39 14.79
C GLY A 549 60.70 -3.93 15.27
#